data_AF-A0A5C8FYA1-F1
#
_entry.id   AF-A0A5C8FYA1-F1
#
_cell.length_a   1.000
_cell.length_b   1.000
_cell.length_c   1.000
_cell.angle_alpha   90.00
_cell.angle_beta   90.00
_cell.angle_gamma   90.00
#
_symmetry.space_group_name_H-M   'P 1'
#
loop_
_entity.id
_entity.type
_entity.pdbx_description
1 polymer ?
#
loop_
_entity_poly.entity_id
_entity_poly.type
_entity_poly.pdbx_seq_one_letter_code
_entity_poly.pdbx_strand_id
1 'polypeptide(L)' 'MVNNSDKISKKNGIILAIGLIIFALSFLFIFMVGKNPEGFMGFLAPFTMLVGIILIVIGFLYKSDS' A
#
# COMPACT_ATOMS: atom_id res chain seq x y z
N MET A 1 15.19 29.44 -1.48
CA MET A 1 15.95 28.18 -1.58
C MET A 1 14.96 27.04 -1.38
N VAL A 2 14.68 26.26 -2.42
CA VAL A 2 13.79 25.08 -2.29
C VAL A 2 14.56 24.03 -1.52
N ASN A 3 14.18 23.79 -0.26
CA ASN A 3 14.85 22.85 0.62
C ASN A 3 14.55 21.43 0.13
N ASN A 4 15.47 20.82 -0.61
CA ASN A 4 15.32 19.45 -1.13
C ASN A 4 15.47 18.37 -0.04
N SER A 5 15.61 18.74 1.25
CA SER A 5 15.73 17.79 2.36
C SER A 5 14.44 17.02 2.64
N ASP A 6 13.29 17.55 2.23
CA ASP A 6 11.97 16.92 2.43
C ASP A 6 11.53 16.06 1.23
N LYS A 7 12.42 15.83 0.25
CA LYS A 7 12.11 14.97 -0.89
C LYS A 7 12.09 13.52 -0.42
N ILE A 8 10.93 12.88 -0.56
CA ILE A 8 10.80 11.42 -0.52
C ILE A 8 11.88 10.82 -1.42
N SER A 9 12.73 9.97 -0.85
CA SER A 9 13.76 9.26 -1.61
C SER A 9 13.13 8.42 -2.72
N LYS A 10 13.86 8.26 -3.83
CA LYS A 10 13.38 7.44 -4.97
C LYS A 10 12.94 6.04 -4.51
N LYS A 11 13.67 5.43 -3.56
CA LYS A 11 13.33 4.11 -2.99
C LYS A 11 11.98 4.14 -2.28
N ASN A 12 11.78 5.14 -1.42
CA ASN A 12 10.53 5.34 -0.69
C ASN A 12 9.36 5.62 -1.62
N GLY A 13 9.57 6.44 -2.65
CA GLY A 13 8.54 6.74 -3.65
C GLY A 13 8.08 5.48 -4.40
N ILE A 14 9.00 4.57 -4.71
CA ILE A 14 8.67 3.27 -5.32
C ILE A 14 7.85 2.41 -4.35
N ILE A 15 8.29 2.29 -3.10
CA ILE A 15 7.55 1.54 -2.07
C ILE A 15 6.13 2.10 -1.91
N LEU A 16 6.01 3.43 -1.86
CA LEU A 16 4.73 4.13 -1.76
C LEU A 16 3.82 3.83 -2.95
N ALA A 17 4.35 3.88 -4.17
CA ALA A 17 3.60 3.59 -5.38
C ALA A 17 3.10 2.13 -5.41
N ILE A 18 3.95 1.18 -5.01
CA ILE A 18 3.56 -0.24 -4.89
C ILE A 18 2.46 -0.40 -3.83
N GLY A 19 2.61 0.23 -2.67
CA GLY A 19 1.60 0.22 -1.61
C GLY A 19 0.24 0.75 -2.07
N LEU A 20 0.23 1.86 -2.82
CA LEU A 20 -0.98 2.44 -3.39
C LEU A 20 -1.65 1.53 -4.42
N ILE A 21 -0.87 0.87 -5.28
CA ILE A 21 -1.39 -0.09 -6.26
C ILE A 21 -2.04 -1.29 -5.55
N ILE A 22 -1.36 -1.86 -4.55
CA ILE A 22 -1.88 -3.00 -3.78
C ILE A 22 -3.14 -2.58 -3.00
N PHE A 23 -3.15 -1.38 -2.42
CA PHE A 23 -4.31 -0.84 -1.74
C PHE A 23 -5.49 -0.65 -2.68
N ALA A 24 -5.28 -0.12 -3.89
CA ALA A 24 -6.31 0.00 -4.91
C ALA A 24 -6.85 -1.38 -5.36
N LEU A 25 -5.97 -2.37 -5.57
CA LEU A 25 -6.36 -3.74 -5.91
C LEU A 25 -7.18 -4.42 -4.81
N SER A 26 -6.95 -4.06 -3.54
CA SER A 26 -7.74 -4.60 -2.43
C SER A 26 -9.24 -4.27 -2.56
N PHE A 27 -9.60 -3.10 -3.08
CA PHE A 27 -11.01 -2.76 -3.35
C PHE A 27 -11.62 -3.63 -4.45
N LEU A 28 -10.82 -4.04 -5.44
CA LEU A 28 -11.26 -4.95 -6.49
C LEU A 28 -11.53 -6.35 -5.92
N PHE A 29 -10.69 -6.83 -5.00
CA PHE A 29 -10.96 -8.06 -4.26
C PHE A 29 -12.19 -7.95 -3.36
N ILE A 30 -12.35 -6.85 -2.62
CA ILE A 30 -13.55 -6.60 -1.78
C ILE A 30 -14.82 -6.62 -2.65
N PHE A 31 -14.79 -5.98 -3.82
CA PHE A 31 -15.91 -5.98 -4.76
C PHE A 31 -16.24 -7.40 -5.25
N MET A 32 -15.23 -8.21 -5.59
CA MET A 32 -15.43 -9.60 -6.02
C MET A 32 -15.94 -10.51 -4.88
N VAL A 33 -15.49 -10.26 -3.65
CA VAL A 33 -15.90 -10.99 -2.44
C VAL A 33 -17.34 -10.68 -2.05
N GLY A 34 -17.86 -9.49 -2.37
CA GLY A 34 -19.09 -8.92 -1.82
C GLY A 34 -20.37 -9.78 -1.88
N LYS A 35 -20.42 -10.86 -2.67
CA LYS A 35 -21.55 -11.81 -2.67
C LYS A 35 -21.31 -13.09 -1.88
N ASN A 36 -20.07 -13.50 -1.68
CA ASN A 36 -19.68 -14.70 -0.93
C ASN A 36 -18.45 -14.35 -0.06
N PRO A 37 -18.68 -13.81 1.15
CA PRO A 37 -17.61 -13.39 2.06
C PRO A 37 -16.83 -14.57 2.67
N GLU A 38 -17.27 -15.80 2.42
CA GLU A 38 -16.70 -17.01 3.00
C GLU A 38 -15.57 -17.57 2.12
N GLY A 39 -14.57 -18.17 2.78
CA GLY A 39 -13.45 -18.81 2.10
C GLY A 39 -12.25 -17.89 1.83
N PHE A 40 -11.32 -18.37 1.01
CA PHE A 40 -9.99 -17.77 0.85
C PHE A 40 -10.03 -16.31 0.38
N MET A 41 -10.94 -15.96 -0.54
CA MET A 41 -11.09 -14.60 -1.04
C MET A 41 -11.57 -13.62 0.04
N GLY A 42 -12.45 -14.06 0.94
CA GLY A 42 -12.93 -13.26 2.08
C GLY A 42 -11.83 -12.92 3.08
N PHE A 43 -10.82 -13.79 3.23
CA PHE A 43 -9.60 -13.51 3.99
C PHE A 43 -8.61 -12.65 3.20
N LEU A 44 -8.45 -12.93 1.90
CA LEU A 44 -7.45 -12.27 1.05
C LEU A 44 -7.74 -10.78 0.85
N ALA A 45 -9.01 -10.37 0.77
CA ALA A 45 -9.41 -8.98 0.61
C ALA A 45 -8.92 -8.07 1.76
N PRO A 46 -9.24 -8.33 3.05
CA PRO A 46 -8.72 -7.51 4.16
C PRO A 46 -7.21 -7.67 4.34
N PHE A 47 -6.64 -8.84 4.05
CA PHE A 47 -5.18 -9.04 4.13
C PHE A 47 -4.43 -8.18 3.11
N THR A 48 -4.87 -8.16 1.85
CA THR A 48 -4.27 -7.32 0.80
C THR A 48 -4.41 -5.82 1.10
N MET A 49 -5.54 -5.41 1.69
CA MET A 49 -5.72 -4.05 2.18
C MET A 49 -4.69 -3.70 3.27
N LEU A 50 -4.50 -4.58 4.26
CA LEU A 50 -3.54 -4.40 5.34
C LEU A 50 -2.10 -4.29 4.82
N VAL A 51 -1.70 -5.18 3.90
CA VAL A 51 -0.38 -5.13 3.25
C VAL A 51 -0.18 -3.81 2.50
N GLY A 52 -1.19 -3.34 1.76
CA GLY A 52 -1.14 -2.05 1.07
C GLY A 52 -0.91 -0.89 2.04
N ILE A 53 -1.65 -0.84 3.15
CA ILE A 53 -1.49 0.20 4.19
C ILE A 53 -0.09 0.15 4.80
N ILE A 54 0.41 -1.03 5.15
CA ILE A 54 1.75 -1.19 5.72
C ILE A 54 2.82 -0.66 4.77
N LEU A 55 2.73 -0.98 3.48
CA LEU A 55 3.68 -0.49 2.48
C LEU A 55 3.61 1.02 2.29
N ILE A 56 2.41 1.63 2.34
CA ILE A 56 2.26 3.08 2.31
C ILE A 56 2.93 3.72 3.53
N VAL A 57 2.69 3.17 4.73
CA VAL A 57 3.30 3.64 5.97
C VAL A 57 4.82 3.52 5.92
N ILE A 58 5.35 2.38 5.46
CA ILE A 58 6.80 2.20 5.25
C ILE A 58 7.31 3.21 4.22
N GLY A 59 6.63 3.43 3.11
CA GLY A 59 7.03 4.40 2.09
C GLY A 59 7.17 5.82 2.63
N PHE A 60 6.30 6.22 3.57
CA PHE A 60 6.42 7.52 4.24
C PHE A 60 7.47 7.56 5.35
N LEU A 61 7.56 6.51 6.16
CA LEU A 61 8.36 6.51 7.40
C LEU A 61 9.77 5.95 7.23
N TYR A 62 10.06 5.22 6.15
CA TYR A 62 11.38 4.65 5.93
C TYR A 62 12.37 5.79 5.81
N LYS A 63 13.24 5.96 6.80
CA LYS A 63 14.30 6.96 6.72
C LYS A 63 15.27 6.45 5.66
N SER A 64 15.24 7.03 4.47
CA SER A 64 16.30 6.74 3.51
C SER A 64 17.56 7.33 4.11
N ASP A 65 18.54 6.47 4.45
CA ASP A 65 19.88 6.95 4.72
C ASP A 65 20.31 7.79 3.52
N SER A 66 20.36 9.11 3.73
CA SER A 66 20.75 10.12 2.76
C SER A 66 22.24 10.33 2.81
#